data_AF-A0A963TX78-F1
#
_entry.id   AF-A0A963TX78-F1
#
_cell.length_a   1.000
_cell.length_b   1.000
_cell.length_c   1.000
_cell.angle_alpha   90.00
_cell.angle_beta   90.00
_cell.angle_gamma   90.00
#
_symmetry.space_group_name_H-M   'P 1'
#
loop_
_entity.id
_entity.type
_entity.pdbx_description
1 polymer ?
#
loop_
_entity_poly.entity_id
_entity_poly.type
_entity_poly.pdbx_seq_one_letter_code
_entity_poly.pdbx_strand_id
1 'polypeptide(L)'
;MALQMFPLLTISLVIYAVLTLTGVAGEAGTAWHDIVVVSLPMYSGDVWRVDWGALFLTGSMGLLFVEIVRATKAGAASITNHLLSFLLFVVALLLFILAPGFGNSVYFIFLMMTFLDPMAGLVVTTVTARRDLAVAPQV
;
A
#
# COMPACT_ATOMS: atom_id res chain seq x y z
N MET A 1 16.79 -13.09 4.75
CA MET A 1 17.22 -11.88 4.01
C MET A 1 16.30 -11.53 2.84
N ALA A 2 15.92 -12.45 1.95
CA ALA A 2 15.11 -12.12 0.76
C ALA A 2 13.74 -11.44 1.07
N LEU A 3 13.03 -11.90 2.10
CA LEU A 3 11.73 -11.31 2.51
C LEU A 3 11.85 -9.88 3.07
N GLN A 4 13.05 -9.45 3.48
CA GLN A 4 13.27 -8.12 4.07
C GLN A 4 13.41 -7.02 3.02
N MET A 5 13.55 -7.36 1.73
CA MET A 5 13.71 -6.39 0.65
C MET A 5 12.45 -6.23 -0.21
N PHE A 6 11.46 -7.13 -0.04
CA PHE A 6 10.27 -7.13 -0.88
C PHE A 6 9.20 -6.18 -0.30
N PRO A 7 8.64 -5.26 -1.08
CA PRO A 7 7.62 -4.33 -0.60
C PRO A 7 6.37 -5.09 -0.17
N LEU A 8 5.91 -4.90 1.07
CA LEU A 8 4.74 -5.63 1.60
C LEU A 8 3.46 -5.35 0.82
N LEU A 9 3.32 -4.14 0.29
CA LEU A 9 2.16 -3.76 -0.54
C LEU A 9 2.08 -4.58 -1.84
N THR A 10 3.12 -5.33 -2.21
CA THR A 10 3.03 -6.30 -3.31
C THR A 10 1.97 -7.36 -3.01
N ILE A 11 1.82 -7.78 -1.75
CA ILE A 11 0.80 -8.75 -1.32
C ILE A 11 -0.59 -8.18 -1.62
N SER A 12 -0.84 -6.93 -1.24
CA SER A 12 -2.08 -6.23 -1.54
C SER A 12 -2.33 -6.12 -3.05
N LEU A 13 -1.30 -5.78 -3.84
CA LEU A 13 -1.43 -5.68 -5.29
C LEU A 13 -1.86 -7.02 -5.91
N VAL A 14 -1.20 -8.12 -5.49
CA VAL A 14 -1.52 -9.47 -5.99
C VAL A 14 -2.95 -9.85 -5.61
N ILE A 15 -3.38 -9.59 -4.37
CA ILE A 15 -4.76 -9.86 -3.93
C ILE A 15 -5.76 -9.09 -4.80
N TYR A 16 -5.55 -7.77 -4.98
CA TYR A 16 -6.44 -6.95 -5.77
C TYR A 16 -6.51 -7.43 -7.23
N ALA A 17 -5.35 -7.71 -7.83
CA ALA A 17 -5.26 -8.17 -9.21
C ALA A 17 -5.94 -9.52 -9.40
N VAL A 18 -5.70 -10.49 -8.51
CA VAL A 18 -6.34 -11.81 -8.58
C VAL A 18 -7.85 -11.68 -8.46
N LEU A 19 -8.37 -10.96 -7.47
CA LEU A 19 -9.82 -10.82 -7.27
C LEU A 19 -10.51 -10.12 -8.45
N THR A 20 -9.83 -9.13 -9.04
CA THR A 20 -10.36 -8.37 -10.18
C THR A 20 -10.31 -9.17 -11.48
N LEU A 21 -9.21 -9.87 -11.76
CA LEU A 21 -9.00 -10.59 -13.02
C LEU A 21 -9.71 -11.95 -13.06
N THR A 22 -9.85 -12.62 -11.92
CA THR A 22 -10.54 -13.92 -11.85
C THR A 22 -12.05 -13.78 -11.72
N GLY A 23 -12.54 -12.59 -11.34
CA GLY A 23 -13.98 -12.35 -11.13
C GLY A 23 -14.59 -13.16 -9.99
N VAL A 24 -13.75 -13.80 -9.14
CA VAL A 24 -14.15 -14.82 -8.15
C VAL A 24 -15.12 -14.32 -7.07
N ALA A 25 -15.32 -13.01 -6.96
CA ALA A 25 -16.11 -12.44 -5.88
C ALA A 25 -17.28 -11.57 -6.32
N GLY A 26 -17.55 -11.36 -7.61
CA GLY A 26 -18.69 -10.54 -8.06
C GLY A 26 -19.95 -11.37 -8.37
N GLU A 27 -21.08 -11.08 -7.71
CA GLU A 27 -22.38 -11.51 -8.25
C GLU A 27 -22.65 -10.74 -9.55
N ALA A 28 -23.31 -11.37 -10.52
CA ALA A 28 -23.50 -10.90 -11.91
C ALA A 28 -23.52 -9.36 -12.08
N GLY A 29 -22.35 -8.79 -12.39
CA GLY A 29 -22.16 -7.36 -12.71
C GLY A 29 -21.66 -6.46 -11.58
N THR A 30 -21.53 -6.95 -10.34
CA THR A 30 -20.98 -6.18 -9.20
C THR A 30 -19.49 -6.44 -9.03
N ALA A 31 -18.70 -5.37 -8.82
CA ALA A 31 -17.29 -5.53 -8.53
C ALA A 31 -17.10 -6.07 -7.11
N TRP A 32 -16.11 -6.94 -6.90
CA TRP A 32 -15.88 -7.59 -5.61
C TRP A 32 -15.68 -6.60 -4.46
N HIS A 33 -15.08 -5.45 -4.74
CA HIS A 33 -14.77 -4.43 -3.74
C HIS A 33 -16.00 -3.61 -3.31
N ASP A 34 -17.11 -3.67 -4.05
CA ASP A 34 -18.36 -2.98 -3.71
C ASP A 34 -19.32 -3.85 -2.89
N ILE A 35 -18.98 -5.13 -2.69
CA ILE A 35 -19.84 -6.06 -1.98
C ILE A 35 -19.77 -5.79 -0.48
N VAL A 36 -20.93 -5.44 0.07
CA VAL A 36 -21.11 -5.20 1.49
C VAL A 36 -20.97 -6.50 2.27
N VAL A 37 -20.03 -6.53 3.21
CA VAL A 37 -19.75 -7.67 4.09
C VAL A 37 -20.59 -7.57 5.36
N VAL A 38 -20.66 -6.37 5.95
CA VAL A 38 -21.41 -6.13 7.18
C VAL A 38 -21.99 -4.72 7.19
N SER A 39 -23.20 -4.59 7.73
CA SER A 39 -23.82 -3.29 8.00
C SER A 39 -23.94 -3.14 9.51
N LEU A 40 -23.28 -2.12 10.06
CA LEU A 40 -23.22 -1.86 11.48
C LEU A 40 -24.06 -0.61 11.81
N PRO A 41 -25.09 -0.73 12.66
CA PRO A 41 -25.80 0.44 13.16
C PRO A 41 -24.89 1.20 14.14
N MET A 42 -24.74 2.51 13.92
CA MET A 42 -23.93 3.39 14.76
C MET A 42 -24.81 4.13 15.76
N TYR A 43 -24.23 4.52 16.91
CA TYR A 43 -24.94 5.30 17.92
C TYR A 43 -25.39 6.68 17.40
N SER A 44 -24.73 7.22 16.38
CA SER A 44 -25.15 8.45 15.69
C SER A 44 -26.49 8.32 14.95
N GLY A 45 -26.98 7.09 14.74
CA GLY A 45 -28.12 6.78 13.87
C GLY A 45 -27.74 6.44 12.44
N ASP A 46 -26.47 6.61 12.07
CA ASP A 46 -25.96 6.19 10.75
C ASP A 46 -25.84 4.67 10.66
N VAL A 47 -25.87 4.14 9.42
CA VAL A 47 -25.54 2.74 9.15
C VAL A 47 -24.21 2.71 8.41
N TRP A 48 -23.16 2.26 9.10
CA TRP A 48 -21.86 2.08 8.48
C TRP A 48 -21.86 0.78 7.68
N ARG A 49 -21.81 0.89 6.36
CA ARG A 49 -21.69 -0.23 5.44
C ARG A 49 -20.21 -0.50 5.17
N VAL A 50 -19.75 -1.66 5.61
CA VAL A 50 -18.38 -2.11 5.38
C VAL A 50 -18.40 -3.07 4.20
N ASP A 51 -17.79 -2.65 3.10
CA ASP A 51 -17.56 -3.47 1.91
C ASP A 51 -16.15 -4.09 1.91
N TRP A 52 -15.92 -5.00 0.97
CA TRP A 52 -14.61 -5.63 0.80
C TRP A 52 -13.52 -4.62 0.41
N GLY A 53 -13.85 -3.54 -0.29
CA GLY A 53 -12.92 -2.47 -0.64
C GLY A 53 -12.37 -1.77 0.61
N ALA A 54 -13.24 -1.43 1.56
CA ALA A 54 -12.89 -0.83 2.84
C ALA A 54 -12.01 -1.76 3.67
N LEU A 55 -12.31 -3.07 3.69
CA LEU A 55 -11.47 -4.07 4.37
C LEU A 55 -10.10 -4.21 3.71
N PHE A 56 -10.06 -4.27 2.37
CA PHE A 56 -8.83 -4.32 1.59
C PHE A 56 -7.93 -3.10 1.86
N LEU A 57 -8.51 -1.89 1.86
CA LEU A 57 -7.79 -0.67 2.17
C LEU A 57 -7.27 -0.65 3.61
N THR A 58 -8.10 -1.09 4.56
CA THR A 58 -7.70 -1.16 5.97
C THR A 58 -6.52 -2.13 6.18
N GLY A 59 -6.56 -3.31 5.55
CA GLY A 59 -5.46 -4.26 5.58
C GLY A 59 -4.19 -3.73 4.90
N SER A 60 -4.33 -3.10 3.74
CA SER A 60 -3.22 -2.51 2.98
C SER A 60 -2.57 -1.36 3.74
N MET A 61 -3.36 -0.53 4.42
CA MET A 61 -2.87 0.52 5.31
C MET A 61 -2.01 -0.07 6.44
N GLY A 62 -2.43 -1.19 7.02
CA GLY A 62 -1.64 -1.90 8.03
C GLY A 62 -0.30 -2.39 7.49
N LEU A 63 -0.27 -2.94 6.26
CA LEU A 63 0.98 -3.34 5.61
C LEU A 63 1.90 -2.14 5.32
N LEU A 64 1.35 -1.02 4.84
CA LEU A 64 2.11 0.23 4.66
C LEU A 64 2.72 0.70 5.99
N PHE A 65 1.96 0.65 7.09
CA PHE A 65 2.47 1.01 8.41
C PHE A 65 3.66 0.15 8.82
N VAL A 66 3.58 -1.17 8.62
CA VAL A 66 4.70 -2.08 8.87
C VAL A 66 5.92 -1.71 8.03
N GLU A 67 5.72 -1.33 6.76
CA GLU A 67 6.79 -0.92 5.85
C GLU A 67 7.47 0.37 6.32
N ILE A 68 6.70 1.36 6.76
CA ILE A 68 7.23 2.60 7.36
C ILE A 68 8.07 2.27 8.60
N VAL A 69 7.58 1.42 9.49
CA VAL A 69 8.35 1.00 10.69
C VAL A 69 9.63 0.27 10.31
N ARG A 70 9.60 -0.60 9.29
CA ARG A 70 10.79 -1.29 8.77
C ARG A 70 11.79 -0.31 8.17
N ALA A 71 11.33 0.71 7.45
CA ALA A 71 12.20 1.73 6.85
C ALA A 71 13.01 2.49 7.91
N THR A 72 12.45 2.74 9.11
CA THR A 72 13.17 3.40 10.22
C THR A 72 14.35 2.60 10.79
N LYS A 73 14.39 1.28 10.55
CA LYS A 73 15.41 0.37 11.10
C LYS A 73 16.52 0.04 10.09
N ALA A 74 16.30 0.31 8.80
CA ALA A 74 17.22 -0.09 7.75
C ALA A 74 18.32 0.96 7.54
N GLY A 75 19.58 0.58 7.76
CA GLY A 75 20.77 1.34 7.30
C GLY A 75 20.98 1.23 5.77
N ALA A 76 22.23 1.14 5.31
CA ALA A 76 22.65 1.20 3.89
C ALA A 76 21.95 0.23 2.89
N ALA A 77 21.17 -0.75 3.35
CA ALA A 77 20.27 -1.56 2.52
C ALA A 77 19.06 -0.78 1.94
N SER A 78 18.96 0.52 2.24
CA SER A 78 17.81 1.37 1.91
C SER A 78 17.59 1.63 0.41
N ILE A 79 18.61 1.59 -0.45
CA ILE A 79 18.43 1.98 -1.86
C ILE A 79 17.64 0.93 -2.64
N THR A 80 17.95 -0.36 -2.43
CA THR A 80 17.26 -1.46 -3.13
C THR A 80 15.79 -1.54 -2.72
N ASN A 81 15.47 -1.27 -1.44
CA ASN A 81 14.10 -1.26 -0.96
C ASN A 81 13.27 -0.16 -1.66
N HIS A 82 13.83 1.05 -1.79
CA HIS A 82 13.14 2.15 -2.47
C HIS A 82 12.90 1.86 -3.95
N LEU A 83 13.88 1.26 -4.64
CA LEU A 83 13.74 0.92 -6.06
C LEU A 83 12.64 -0.13 -6.27
N LEU A 84 12.54 -1.15 -5.41
CA LEU A 84 11.50 -2.17 -5.51
C LEU A 84 10.11 -1.59 -5.21
N SER A 85 9.97 -0.75 -4.19
CA SER A 85 8.72 -0.06 -3.89
C SER A 85 8.32 0.93 -4.99
N PHE A 86 9.29 1.60 -5.61
CA PHE A 86 9.02 2.47 -6.77
C PHE A 86 8.57 1.67 -7.98
N LEU A 87 9.20 0.52 -8.26
CA LEU A 87 8.75 -0.38 -9.32
C LEU A 87 7.33 -0.89 -9.07
N LEU A 88 7.01 -1.24 -7.82
CA LEU A 88 5.65 -1.62 -7.43
C LEU A 88 4.65 -0.50 -7.73
N PHE A 89 4.97 0.75 -7.37
CA PHE A 89 4.14 1.90 -7.69
C PHE A 89 3.93 2.05 -9.21
N VAL A 90 4.97 1.92 -10.02
CA VAL A 90 4.86 2.01 -11.49
C VAL A 90 3.94 0.92 -12.03
N VAL A 91 4.09 -0.33 -11.59
CA VAL A 91 3.20 -1.42 -11.98
C VAL A 91 1.76 -1.13 -11.56
N ALA A 92 1.55 -0.68 -10.32
CA ALA A 92 0.23 -0.34 -9.81
C ALA A 92 -0.42 0.80 -10.62
N LEU A 93 0.35 1.82 -11.00
CA LEU A 93 -0.08 2.94 -11.83
C LEU A 93 -0.47 2.50 -13.25
N LEU A 94 0.35 1.64 -13.87
CA LEU A 94 0.05 1.09 -15.18
C LEU A 94 -1.24 0.27 -15.15
N LEU A 95 -1.47 -0.53 -14.11
CA LEU A 95 -2.73 -1.24 -13.92
C LEU A 95 -3.91 -0.27 -13.76
N PHE A 96 -3.77 0.82 -13.00
CA PHE A 96 -4.83 1.83 -12.85
C PHE A 96 -5.27 2.42 -14.19
N ILE A 97 -4.31 2.75 -15.05
CA ILE A 97 -4.57 3.46 -16.32
C ILE A 97 -5.00 2.47 -17.42
N LEU A 98 -4.39 1.30 -17.48
CA LEU A 98 -4.48 0.41 -18.64
C LEU A 98 -5.39 -0.81 -18.42
N ALA A 99 -5.56 -1.28 -17.17
CA ALA A 99 -6.27 -2.53 -16.90
C ALA A 99 -7.76 -2.28 -16.53
N PRO A 100 -8.70 -2.97 -17.20
CA PRO A 100 -10.12 -2.92 -16.83
C PRO A 100 -10.35 -3.38 -15.39
N GLY A 101 -11.26 -2.70 -14.67
CA GLY A 101 -11.60 -3.04 -13.27
C GLY A 101 -10.72 -2.37 -12.21
N PHE A 102 -9.63 -1.70 -12.59
CA PHE A 102 -8.73 -1.01 -11.67
C PHE A 102 -9.03 0.49 -11.52
N GLY A 103 -9.79 1.08 -12.45
CA GLY A 103 -10.11 2.52 -12.47
C GLY A 103 -11.21 2.94 -11.47
N ASN A 104 -11.03 2.67 -10.18
CA ASN A 104 -11.99 3.02 -9.11
C ASN A 104 -11.29 3.64 -7.90
N SER A 105 -12.06 4.26 -7.01
CA SER A 105 -11.55 4.96 -5.83
C SER A 105 -10.83 4.05 -4.84
N VAL A 106 -11.27 2.78 -4.70
CA VAL A 106 -10.62 1.81 -3.81
C VAL A 106 -9.20 1.56 -4.29
N TYR A 107 -9.02 1.24 -5.57
CA TYR A 107 -7.70 1.03 -6.13
C TYR A 107 -6.86 2.31 -6.18
N PHE A 108 -7.47 3.47 -6.44
CA PHE A 108 -6.76 4.75 -6.43
C PHE A 108 -6.17 5.07 -5.05
N ILE A 109 -6.91 4.83 -3.97
CA ILE A 109 -6.39 5.02 -2.60
C ILE A 109 -5.23 4.04 -2.34
N PHE A 110 -5.36 2.79 -2.77
CA PHE A 110 -4.25 1.83 -2.70
C PHE A 110 -3.03 2.26 -3.53
N LEU A 111 -3.24 2.80 -4.75
CA LEU A 111 -2.18 3.37 -5.57
C LEU A 111 -1.44 4.48 -4.82
N MET A 112 -2.18 5.37 -4.14
CA MET A 112 -1.57 6.40 -3.29
C MET A 112 -0.76 5.80 -2.13
N MET A 113 -1.19 4.68 -1.54
CA MET A 113 -0.38 3.96 -0.55
C MET A 113 0.94 3.46 -1.17
N THR A 114 0.90 2.87 -2.36
CA THR A 114 2.11 2.40 -3.06
C THR A 114 3.05 3.55 -3.44
N PHE A 115 2.51 4.75 -3.70
CA PHE A 115 3.30 5.95 -3.95
C PHE A 115 3.98 6.48 -2.69
N LEU A 116 3.29 6.45 -1.55
CA LEU A 116 3.82 6.93 -0.26
C LEU A 116 4.95 6.05 0.29
N ASP A 117 4.95 4.76 -0.04
CA ASP A 117 5.94 3.80 0.45
C ASP A 117 7.41 4.18 0.11
N PRO A 118 7.80 4.36 -1.17
CA PRO A 118 9.15 4.80 -1.51
C PRO A 118 9.47 6.22 -1.00
N MET A 119 8.47 7.10 -0.85
CA MET A 119 8.67 8.45 -0.28
C MET A 119 9.05 8.40 1.20
N ALA A 120 8.33 7.58 1.98
CA ALA A 120 8.64 7.39 3.40
C ALA A 120 10.06 6.85 3.58
N GLY A 121 10.44 5.88 2.74
CA GLY A 121 11.79 5.39 2.66
C GLY A 121 12.81 6.52 2.42
N LEU A 122 12.63 7.33 1.37
CA LEU A 122 13.56 8.40 0.99
C LEU A 122 13.76 9.43 2.11
N VAL A 123 12.66 9.82 2.77
CA VAL A 123 12.67 10.75 3.90
C VAL A 123 13.51 10.20 5.05
N VAL A 124 13.31 8.94 5.45
CA VAL A 124 14.07 8.30 6.54
C VAL A 124 15.57 8.28 6.24
N THR A 125 15.97 7.91 5.03
CA THR A 125 17.39 7.93 4.62
C THR A 125 18.01 9.32 4.75
N THR A 126 17.30 10.35 4.29
CA THR A 126 17.82 11.73 4.31
C THR A 126 17.95 12.25 5.74
N VAL A 127 16.97 11.97 6.60
CA VAL A 127 17.00 12.37 8.01
C VAL A 127 18.14 11.66 8.76
N THR A 128 18.35 10.36 8.49
CA THR A 128 19.43 9.59 9.12
C THR A 128 20.80 10.11 8.73
N ALA A 129 21.03 10.35 7.43
CA ALA A 129 22.29 10.91 6.94
C ALA A 129 22.60 12.30 7.55
N ARG A 130 21.59 13.16 7.71
CA ARG A 130 21.76 14.47 8.37
C ARG A 130 22.14 14.35 9.84
N ARG A 131 21.55 13.38 10.57
CA ARG A 131 21.87 13.14 11.98
C ARG A 131 23.31 12.65 12.14
N ASP A 132 23.78 11.76 11.25
CA ASP A 132 25.13 11.21 11.32
C ASP A 132 26.21 12.30 11.09
N LEU A 133 25.94 13.27 10.20
CA LEU A 133 26.82 14.43 9.97
C LEU A 133 26.88 15.38 11.18
N ALA A 134 25.81 15.49 11.96
CA ALA A 134 25.77 16.36 13.14
C ALA A 134 26.61 15.83 14.32
N VAL A 135 26.99 14.55 14.32
CA VAL A 135 27.77 13.90 15.39
C VAL A 135 29.26 13.78 15.02
N ALA A 136 29.65 14.14 13.80
CA ALA A 136 31.07 14.15 13.40
C ALA A 136 31.88 15.17 14.22
N PRO A 137 33.04 14.80 14.80
CA PRO A 137 33.86 15.73 15.57
C PRO A 137 34.28 16.91 14.69
N GLN A 138 34.13 18.13 15.20
CA GLN A 138 34.69 19.30 14.54
C GLN A 138 36.20 19.29 14.77
N VAL A 139 36.95 18.88 13.75
CA VAL A 139 38.42 19.00 13.69
C VAL A 139 38.77 20.32 13.04
#